data_AF-A0A183F6D1-F1
#
_entry.id   AF-A0A183F6D1-F1
#
_cell.length_a   1.000
_cell.length_b   1.000
_cell.length_c   1.000
_cell.angle_alpha   90.00
_cell.angle_beta   90.00
_cell.angle_gamma   90.00
#
_symmetry.space_group_name_H-M   'P 1'
#
loop_
_entity.id
_entity.type
_entity.pdbx_description
1 polymer ?
#
loop_
_entity_poly.entity_id
_entity_poly.type
_entity_poly.pdbx_seq_one_letter_code
_entity_poly.pdbx_strand_id
1 'polypeptide(L)'
;MICKNTDSNGNRTNDISHDEQEHYPCATLQMAPSYGAPMTHHSYARFVASDSWGIKQSVVLGLEHLLAGAITIAPHVREEKAYITFFRKLSPAGFTFLEEYWEYLGCTENFELKYFGECFDYINYTLKQESYVPFVIDAVRVLARAISKYISDECGDKEFHRCSLSTSRFQGDRLQKYYRNVSLSGRH
;
A
#
# COMPACT_ATOMS: atom_id res chain seq x y z
N MET A 1 -5.06 0.98 7.97
CA MET A 1 -4.96 1.06 9.45
C MET A 1 -5.84 2.22 9.91
N ILE A 2 -7.16 2.08 10.02
CA ILE A 2 -8.00 3.15 10.59
C ILE A 2 -7.99 3.04 12.12
N CYS A 3 -7.58 4.10 12.80
CA CYS A 3 -7.86 4.24 14.22
C CYS A 3 -9.35 4.63 14.36
N LYS A 4 -10.19 3.71 14.85
CA LYS A 4 -11.58 4.03 15.19
C LYS A 4 -11.61 4.89 16.46
N ASN A 5 -12.16 6.09 16.36
CA ASN A 5 -12.69 6.81 17.52
C ASN A 5 -14.10 6.31 17.79
N THR A 6 -14.34 5.80 19.00
CA THR A 6 -15.69 5.59 19.52
C THR A 6 -16.09 6.84 20.31
N ASP A 7 -17.12 7.55 19.84
CA ASP A 7 -17.76 8.59 20.64
C ASP A 7 -18.42 7.98 21.90
N SER A 8 -18.59 8.79 22.95
CA SER A 8 -19.15 8.41 24.25
C SER A 8 -20.58 7.84 24.22
N ASN A 9 -21.22 7.81 23.05
CA ASN A 9 -22.57 7.27 22.80
C ASN A 9 -22.60 6.02 21.90
N GLY A 10 -21.45 5.44 21.52
CA GLY A 10 -21.40 4.14 20.83
C GLY A 10 -21.97 4.09 19.40
N ASN A 11 -22.20 5.24 18.75
CA ASN A 11 -22.65 5.28 17.36
C ASN A 11 -21.47 5.24 16.37
N ARG A 12 -21.54 4.32 15.40
CA ARG A 12 -20.61 4.21 14.26
C ARG A 12 -20.89 5.35 13.28
N THR A 13 -19.91 6.23 13.05
CA THR A 13 -19.86 7.06 11.84
C THR A 13 -19.48 6.20 10.64
N ASN A 14 -20.02 6.53 9.46
CA ASN A 14 -19.82 5.81 8.19
C ASN A 14 -18.43 6.08 7.60
N ASP A 15 -17.37 5.78 8.35
CA ASP A 15 -16.01 5.78 7.83
C ASP A 15 -15.55 4.35 7.53
N ILE A 16 -15.23 4.19 6.26
CA ILE A 16 -14.98 2.96 5.54
C ILE A 16 -13.46 2.66 5.61
N SER A 17 -13.03 1.83 6.57
CA SER A 17 -11.98 0.78 6.37
C SER A 17 -11.86 -0.11 7.61
N HIS A 18 -11.92 -1.43 7.45
CA HIS A 18 -11.27 -2.37 8.37
C HIS A 18 -10.79 -3.61 7.62
N ASP A 19 -9.52 -3.92 7.81
CA ASP A 19 -8.98 -5.26 7.62
C ASP A 19 -8.14 -5.63 8.84
N GLU A 20 -8.18 -6.91 9.17
CA GLU A 20 -7.91 -7.50 10.47
C GLU A 20 -6.48 -8.06 10.52
N GLN A 21 -5.49 -7.22 10.82
CA GLN A 21 -4.21 -7.58 11.46
C GLN A 21 -3.40 -6.29 11.67
N GLU A 22 -2.64 -6.22 12.77
CA GLU A 22 -1.85 -5.07 13.27
C GLU A 22 -2.56 -4.13 14.27
N HIS A 23 -2.82 -4.68 15.46
CA HIS A 23 -3.50 -4.05 16.61
C HIS A 23 -2.61 -3.09 17.45
N TYR A 24 -1.33 -2.89 17.12
CA TYR A 24 -0.35 -2.33 18.06
C TYR A 24 -0.14 -0.80 18.02
N PRO A 25 -0.13 -0.10 16.86
CA PRO A 25 0.14 1.34 16.84
C PRO A 25 -0.99 2.20 17.44
N CYS A 26 -2.25 1.92 17.07
CA CYS A 26 -3.40 2.67 17.61
C CYS A 26 -3.60 2.39 19.11
N ALA A 27 -3.27 1.19 19.60
CA ALA A 27 -3.45 0.84 21.02
C ALA A 27 -2.61 1.72 21.96
N THR A 28 -1.38 2.08 21.57
CA THR A 28 -0.55 3.01 22.37
C THR A 28 -1.14 4.42 22.41
N LEU A 29 -1.73 4.89 21.30
CA LEU A 29 -2.35 6.21 21.23
C LEU A 29 -3.70 6.28 21.94
N GLN A 30 -4.48 5.20 21.90
CA GLN A 30 -5.74 5.06 22.65
C GLN A 30 -5.52 4.95 24.17
N MET A 31 -4.32 4.55 24.60
CA MET A 31 -3.92 4.56 26.01
C MET A 31 -3.23 5.86 26.44
N ALA A 32 -3.07 6.84 25.54
CA ALA A 32 -2.63 8.17 25.93
C ALA A 32 -3.71 8.82 26.83
N PRO A 33 -3.34 9.58 27.88
CA PRO A 33 -4.29 9.94 28.92
C PRO A 33 -5.38 10.84 28.36
N SER A 34 -6.60 10.30 28.25
CA SER A 34 -7.83 11.06 28.04
C SER A 34 -8.19 11.78 29.34
N TYR A 35 -7.46 12.82 29.70
CA TYR A 35 -7.76 13.59 30.90
C TYR A 35 -7.76 15.08 30.60
N GLY A 36 -8.97 15.66 30.64
CA GLY A 36 -9.20 17.08 30.92
C GLY A 36 -8.75 17.41 32.34
N ALA A 37 -7.45 17.27 32.63
CA ALA A 37 -6.84 17.65 33.89
C ALA A 37 -6.35 19.11 33.79
N PRO A 38 -6.55 19.94 34.83
CA PRO A 38 -6.06 21.32 34.85
C PRO A 38 -4.54 21.34 34.71
N MET A 39 -4.08 22.23 33.84
CA MET A 39 -2.70 22.46 33.46
C MET A 39 -1.82 22.92 34.64
N THR A 40 -1.25 22.00 35.41
CA THR A 40 -0.10 22.29 36.28
C THR A 40 0.89 21.14 36.23
N HIS A 41 2.06 21.39 35.62
CA HIS A 41 3.15 20.46 35.26
C HIS A 41 2.94 19.56 34.03
N HIS A 42 3.11 20.13 32.83
CA HIS A 42 3.10 19.38 31.57
C HIS A 42 4.44 18.71 31.29
N SER A 43 4.57 17.44 31.66
CA SER A 43 5.49 16.54 30.96
C SER A 43 4.86 16.20 29.61
N TYR A 44 5.08 17.05 28.60
CA TYR A 44 4.63 16.78 27.24
C TYR A 44 5.51 15.67 26.64
N ALA A 45 4.91 14.52 26.31
CA ALA A 45 5.60 13.50 25.53
C ALA A 45 5.60 13.92 24.06
N ARG A 46 6.77 13.90 23.40
CA ARG A 46 6.84 14.02 21.93
C ARG A 46 7.01 12.65 21.31
N PHE A 47 6.19 12.37 20.30
CA PHE A 47 6.31 11.16 19.51
C PHE A 47 7.39 11.35 18.43
N VAL A 48 8.29 10.36 18.35
CA VAL A 48 9.21 10.19 17.22
C VAL A 48 8.92 8.82 16.63
N ALA A 49 8.34 8.79 15.43
CA ALA A 49 7.81 7.59 14.79
C ALA A 49 8.61 7.19 13.53
N SER A 50 8.53 5.91 13.19
CA SER A 50 9.05 5.36 11.94
C SER A 50 8.12 5.67 10.76
N ASP A 51 8.51 5.24 9.56
CA ASP A 51 7.74 5.38 8.32
C ASP A 51 6.38 4.67 8.31
N SER A 52 6.16 3.78 9.27
CA SER A 52 4.89 3.10 9.47
C SER A 52 3.73 4.07 9.74
N TRP A 53 3.99 5.28 10.26
CA TRP A 53 2.95 6.29 10.58
C TRP A 53 2.99 7.47 9.61
N GLY A 54 4.18 7.83 9.12
CA GLY A 54 4.44 9.19 8.65
C GLY A 54 3.65 9.70 7.46
N ILE A 55 3.11 8.79 6.65
CA ILE A 55 2.32 9.11 5.45
C ILE A 55 0.95 8.43 5.45
N LYS A 56 0.64 7.64 6.49
CA LYS A 56 -0.61 6.89 6.58
C LYS A 56 -1.65 7.71 7.34
N GLN A 57 -2.49 8.43 6.59
CA GLN A 57 -3.58 9.25 7.15
C GLN A 57 -4.46 8.47 8.14
N SER A 58 -4.70 7.20 7.85
CA SER A 58 -5.54 6.32 8.66
C SER A 58 -5.07 6.16 10.12
N VAL A 59 -3.77 6.39 10.38
CA VAL A 59 -3.16 6.32 11.74
C VAL A 59 -3.39 7.61 12.54
N VAL A 60 -3.43 8.74 11.83
CA VAL A 60 -3.50 10.08 12.44
C VAL A 60 -4.94 10.55 12.57
N LEU A 61 -5.83 10.08 11.69
CA LEU A 61 -7.21 10.50 11.61
C LEU A 61 -7.92 10.35 12.96
N GLY A 62 -8.47 11.45 13.47
CA GLY A 62 -9.19 11.51 14.76
C GLY A 62 -8.29 11.65 16.00
N LEU A 63 -6.96 11.59 15.84
CA LEU A 63 -5.96 11.70 16.90
C LEU A 63 -5.03 12.90 16.72
N GLU A 64 -5.38 13.83 15.83
CA GLU A 64 -4.55 14.98 15.43
C GLU A 64 -4.14 15.83 16.65
N HIS A 65 -5.06 16.00 17.60
CA HIS A 65 -4.83 16.78 18.81
C HIS A 65 -3.80 16.15 19.76
N LEU A 66 -3.68 14.82 19.77
CA LEU A 66 -2.68 14.09 20.56
C LEU A 66 -1.33 14.00 19.85
N LEU A 67 -1.35 13.98 18.52
CA LEU A 67 -0.19 13.81 17.67
C LEU A 67 0.43 15.15 17.21
N ALA A 68 -0.15 16.27 17.63
CA ALA A 68 0.37 17.59 17.32
C ALA A 68 1.83 17.73 17.78
N GLY A 69 2.74 17.98 16.83
CA GLY A 69 4.17 18.09 17.09
C GLY A 69 4.94 16.77 17.09
N ALA A 70 4.31 15.66 16.71
CA ALA A 70 4.99 14.40 16.42
C ALA A 70 5.93 14.56 15.22
N ILE A 71 7.07 13.86 15.25
CA ILE A 71 8.05 13.81 14.17
C ILE A 71 8.07 12.40 13.61
N THR A 72 8.07 12.29 12.29
CA THR A 72 8.13 11.00 11.58
C THR A 72 9.15 11.07 10.47
N ILE A 73 9.71 9.91 10.13
CA ILE A 73 10.44 9.71 8.87
C ILE A 73 9.49 9.09 7.86
N ALA A 74 9.72 9.31 6.57
CA ALA A 74 9.05 8.60 5.50
C ALA A 74 9.97 8.58 4.28
N PRO A 75 10.04 7.47 3.52
CA PRO A 75 10.79 7.46 2.28
C PRO A 75 10.14 8.42 1.27
N HIS A 76 10.96 9.03 0.41
CA HIS A 76 10.43 9.80 -0.72
C HIS A 76 9.77 8.85 -1.71
N VAL A 77 8.51 9.14 -2.09
CA VAL A 77 7.71 8.28 -2.95
C VAL A 77 7.34 9.01 -4.23
N ARG A 78 7.58 8.35 -5.36
CA ARG A 78 7.12 8.81 -6.69
C ARG A 78 5.70 8.31 -6.96
N GLU A 79 4.92 9.12 -7.66
CA GLU A 79 3.63 8.67 -8.18
C GLU A 79 3.83 7.85 -9.45
N GLU A 80 3.23 6.65 -9.52
CA GLU A 80 3.17 5.82 -10.72
C GLU A 80 1.83 6.00 -11.43
N LYS A 81 1.79 6.93 -12.38
CA LYS A 81 0.58 7.19 -13.19
C LYS A 81 0.06 5.95 -13.91
N ALA A 82 0.95 5.04 -14.31
CA ALA A 82 0.56 3.80 -14.96
C ALA A 82 -0.24 2.89 -14.01
N TYR A 83 0.08 2.89 -12.71
CA TYR A 83 -0.66 2.14 -11.69
C TYR A 83 -2.08 2.70 -11.55
N ILE A 84 -2.22 4.02 -11.42
CA ILE A 84 -3.55 4.66 -11.33
C ILE A 84 -4.39 4.37 -12.58
N THR A 85 -3.78 4.48 -13.77
CA THR A 85 -4.45 4.18 -15.05
C THR A 85 -4.87 2.73 -15.14
N PHE A 86 -4.02 1.80 -14.71
CA PHE A 86 -4.32 0.37 -14.67
C PHE A 86 -5.48 0.09 -13.73
N PHE A 87 -5.42 0.58 -12.49
CA PHE A 87 -6.43 0.31 -11.48
C PHE A 87 -7.81 0.84 -11.89
N ARG A 88 -7.86 2.04 -12.49
CA ARG A 88 -9.13 2.61 -13.02
C ARG A 88 -9.76 1.76 -14.13
N LYS A 89 -8.98 0.94 -14.84
CA LYS A 89 -9.46 0.06 -15.92
C LYS A 89 -9.77 -1.36 -15.44
N LEU A 90 -9.53 -1.68 -14.17
CA LEU A 90 -9.86 -2.99 -13.63
C LEU A 90 -11.37 -3.17 -13.53
N SER A 91 -11.84 -4.35 -13.92
CA SER A 91 -13.21 -4.81 -13.64
C SER A 91 -13.20 -5.56 -12.31
N PRO A 92 -14.25 -5.44 -11.49
CA PRO A 92 -14.37 -6.24 -10.27
C PRO A 92 -14.57 -7.72 -10.55
N ALA A 93 -15.15 -8.09 -11.70
CA ALA A 93 -15.60 -9.45 -11.98
C ALA A 93 -14.44 -10.46 -12.10
N GLY A 94 -14.62 -11.62 -11.48
CA GLY A 94 -13.72 -12.77 -11.61
C GLY A 94 -12.57 -12.82 -10.60
N PHE A 95 -12.54 -11.90 -9.63
CA PHE A 95 -11.57 -11.88 -8.54
C PHE A 95 -12.27 -11.55 -7.22
N THR A 96 -12.34 -12.52 -6.30
CA THR A 96 -13.07 -12.41 -5.03
C THR A 96 -12.78 -11.11 -4.26
N PHE A 97 -11.51 -10.75 -4.10
CA PHE A 97 -11.14 -9.52 -3.38
C PHE A 97 -11.53 -8.22 -4.09
N LEU A 98 -11.61 -8.23 -5.43
CA LEU A 98 -12.06 -7.06 -6.17
C LEU A 98 -13.58 -6.93 -6.14
N GLU A 99 -14.30 -8.06 -6.12
CA GLU A 99 -15.76 -8.09 -5.94
C GLU A 99 -16.14 -7.56 -4.56
N GLU A 100 -15.47 -8.03 -3.51
CA GLU A 100 -15.66 -7.52 -2.14
C GLU A 100 -15.34 -6.03 -2.04
N TYR A 101 -14.22 -5.58 -2.63
CA TYR A 101 -13.88 -4.16 -2.62
C TYR A 101 -14.89 -3.30 -3.40
N TRP A 102 -15.45 -3.82 -4.48
CA TRP A 102 -16.48 -3.15 -5.26
C TRP A 102 -17.81 -3.01 -4.50
N GLU A 103 -18.25 -4.11 -3.87
CA GLU A 103 -19.43 -4.11 -2.99
C GLU A 103 -19.26 -3.12 -1.85
N TYR A 104 -18.06 -3.11 -1.27
CA TYR A 104 -17.72 -2.23 -0.18
C TYR A 104 -17.78 -0.74 -0.53
N LEU A 105 -17.44 -0.37 -1.76
CA LEU A 105 -17.59 0.99 -2.28
C LEU A 105 -19.05 1.37 -2.57
N GLY A 106 -19.99 0.43 -2.46
CA GLY A 106 -21.40 0.64 -2.79
C GLY A 106 -21.68 0.67 -4.30
N CYS A 107 -20.72 0.21 -5.13
CA CYS A 107 -20.86 0.29 -6.58
C CYS A 107 -21.72 -0.82 -7.19
N THR A 108 -22.09 -1.84 -6.40
CA THR A 108 -23.02 -2.91 -6.82
C THR A 108 -24.45 -2.40 -7.07
N GLU A 109 -24.82 -1.24 -6.52
CA GLU A 109 -26.15 -0.65 -6.70
C GLU A 109 -26.40 -0.14 -8.13
N ASN A 110 -25.33 0.09 -8.91
CA ASN A 110 -25.41 0.63 -10.26
C ASN A 110 -24.83 -0.36 -11.28
N PHE A 111 -25.73 -1.09 -11.95
CA PHE A 111 -25.39 -2.12 -12.94
C PHE A 111 -24.75 -1.59 -14.23
N GLU A 112 -24.77 -0.26 -14.46
CA GLU A 112 -24.10 0.34 -15.63
C GLU A 112 -22.58 0.47 -15.42
N LEU A 113 -22.12 0.43 -14.17
CA LEU A 113 -20.70 0.53 -13.83
C LEU A 113 -19.99 -0.80 -14.10
N LYS A 114 -18.88 -0.76 -14.83
CA LYS A 114 -18.10 -1.93 -15.23
C LYS A 114 -16.65 -1.89 -14.74
N TYR A 115 -16.11 -0.70 -14.52
CA TYR A 115 -14.71 -0.50 -14.14
C TYR A 115 -14.57 0.37 -12.89
N PHE A 116 -13.51 0.14 -12.10
CA PHE A 116 -13.24 0.91 -10.87
C PHE A 116 -13.16 2.41 -11.12
N GLY A 117 -12.66 2.85 -12.29
CA GLY A 117 -12.65 4.27 -12.64
C GLY A 117 -14.03 4.90 -12.65
N GLU A 118 -15.04 4.21 -13.18
CA GLU A 118 -16.43 4.69 -13.25
C GLU A 118 -17.05 4.70 -11.84
N CYS A 119 -16.79 3.67 -11.04
CA CYS A 119 -17.20 3.60 -9.64
C CYS A 119 -16.61 4.74 -8.81
N PHE A 120 -15.32 5.04 -8.95
CA PHE A 120 -14.67 6.16 -8.27
C PHE A 120 -15.29 7.50 -8.66
N ASP A 121 -15.56 7.70 -9.95
CA ASP A 121 -16.18 8.94 -10.43
C ASP A 121 -17.64 9.06 -9.90
N TYR A 122 -18.38 7.95 -9.83
CA TYR A 122 -19.74 7.88 -9.27
C TYR A 122 -19.80 8.28 -7.79
N ILE A 123 -18.88 7.77 -6.97
CA ILE A 123 -18.82 8.09 -5.53
C ILE A 123 -18.01 9.35 -5.21
N ASN A 124 -17.57 10.09 -6.24
CA ASN A 124 -16.69 11.26 -6.12
C ASN A 124 -15.41 10.99 -5.29
N TYR A 125 -14.82 9.82 -5.48
CA TYR A 125 -13.59 9.39 -4.80
C TYR A 125 -12.37 9.57 -5.71
N THR A 126 -11.33 10.22 -5.17
CA THR A 126 -10.04 10.31 -5.86
C THR A 126 -9.11 9.20 -5.36
N LEU A 127 -8.83 8.22 -6.23
CA LEU A 127 -7.85 7.19 -5.96
C LEU A 127 -6.48 7.80 -5.69
N LYS A 128 -5.94 7.56 -4.49
CA LYS A 128 -4.57 7.90 -4.12
C LYS A 128 -3.73 6.64 -4.08
N GLN A 129 -2.57 6.68 -4.72
CA GLN A 129 -1.61 5.59 -4.69
C GLN A 129 -1.12 5.36 -3.25
N GLU A 130 -1.05 4.08 -2.85
CA GLU A 130 -0.36 3.71 -1.61
C GLU A 130 1.16 3.93 -1.76
N SER A 131 1.80 4.37 -0.68
CA SER A 131 3.17 4.88 -0.71
C SER A 131 4.23 3.80 -1.04
N TYR A 132 3.93 2.53 -0.82
CA TYR A 132 4.83 1.42 -1.10
C TYR A 132 4.69 0.85 -2.52
N VAL A 133 3.69 1.26 -3.30
CA VAL A 133 3.46 0.77 -4.68
C VAL A 133 4.71 0.88 -5.57
N PRO A 134 5.47 1.99 -5.60
CA PRO A 134 6.65 2.09 -6.46
C PRO A 134 7.74 1.09 -6.09
N PHE A 135 7.89 0.76 -4.80
CA PHE A 135 8.86 -0.21 -4.32
C PHE A 135 8.51 -1.63 -4.77
N VAL A 136 7.21 -1.98 -4.78
CA VAL A 136 6.73 -3.26 -5.33
C VAL A 136 7.05 -3.34 -6.83
N ILE A 137 6.79 -2.26 -7.57
CA ILE A 137 7.10 -2.19 -9.01
C ILE A 137 8.61 -2.37 -9.26
N ASP A 138 9.44 -1.68 -8.47
CA ASP A 138 10.88 -1.75 -8.61
C ASP A 138 11.42 -3.14 -8.26
N ALA A 139 10.87 -3.82 -7.24
CA ALA A 139 11.21 -5.20 -6.91
C ALA A 139 10.90 -6.17 -8.05
N VAL A 140 9.70 -6.08 -8.64
CA VAL A 140 9.32 -6.91 -9.80
C VAL A 140 10.23 -6.61 -10.99
N ARG A 141 10.57 -5.34 -11.23
CA ARG A 141 11.47 -4.93 -12.32
C ARG A 141 12.88 -5.47 -12.13
N VAL A 142 13.41 -5.46 -10.91
CA VAL A 142 14.72 -6.06 -10.59
C VAL A 142 14.72 -7.55 -10.91
N LEU A 143 13.71 -8.28 -10.46
CA LEU A 143 13.60 -9.72 -10.72
C LEU A 143 13.43 -10.02 -12.21
N ALA A 144 12.59 -9.28 -12.92
CA ALA A 144 12.38 -9.45 -14.37
C ALA A 144 13.69 -9.25 -15.15
N ARG A 145 14.47 -8.19 -14.81
CA ARG A 145 15.78 -7.94 -15.42
C ARG A 145 16.79 -9.05 -15.09
N ALA A 146 16.80 -9.52 -13.84
CA ALA A 146 17.68 -10.60 -13.42
C ALA A 146 17.40 -11.92 -14.16
N ILE A 147 16.12 -12.29 -14.26
CA ILE A 147 15.68 -13.50 -14.98
C ILE A 147 16.00 -13.37 -16.47
N SER A 148 15.68 -12.22 -17.08
CA SER A 148 16.02 -11.97 -18.49
C SER A 148 17.51 -12.13 -18.75
N LYS A 149 18.37 -11.59 -17.86
CA LYS A 149 19.82 -11.72 -18.00
C LYS A 149 20.29 -13.16 -17.82
N TYR A 150 19.73 -13.91 -16.86
CA TYR A 150 20.05 -15.32 -16.70
C TYR A 150 19.66 -16.12 -17.96
N ILE A 151 18.48 -15.89 -18.51
CA ILE A 151 18.05 -16.53 -19.77
C ILE A 151 19.04 -16.19 -20.90
N SER A 152 19.37 -14.91 -21.09
CA SER A 152 20.31 -14.49 -22.15
C SER A 152 21.69 -15.12 -21.99
N ASP A 153 22.24 -15.15 -20.78
CA ASP A 153 23.59 -15.68 -20.52
C ASP A 153 23.66 -17.21 -20.73
N GLU A 154 22.55 -17.96 -20.57
CA GLU A 154 22.50 -19.41 -20.78
C GLU A 154 22.04 -19.84 -22.17
N CYS A 155 21.04 -19.14 -22.72
CA CYS A 155 20.39 -19.53 -23.96
C CYS A 155 21.02 -18.85 -25.19
N GLY A 156 21.78 -17.76 -24.99
CA GLY A 156 22.29 -16.93 -26.07
C GLY A 156 21.16 -16.42 -26.96
N ASP A 157 21.31 -16.59 -28.27
CA ASP A 157 20.32 -16.16 -29.28
C ASP A 157 19.18 -17.18 -29.49
N LYS A 158 19.17 -18.30 -28.78
CA LYS A 158 18.10 -19.29 -28.92
C LYS A 158 16.83 -18.74 -28.29
N GLU A 159 15.71 -18.93 -28.98
CA GLU A 159 14.39 -18.71 -28.42
C GLU A 159 14.22 -19.51 -27.11
N PHE A 160 13.61 -18.91 -26.08
CA PHE A 160 13.56 -19.50 -24.74
C PHE A 160 12.99 -20.92 -24.74
N HIS A 161 11.91 -21.20 -25.49
CA HIS A 161 11.29 -22.54 -25.57
C HIS A 161 12.18 -23.62 -26.19
N ARG A 162 13.26 -23.24 -26.88
CA ARG A 162 14.27 -24.17 -27.42
C ARG A 162 15.51 -24.30 -26.52
N CYS A 163 15.54 -23.54 -25.43
CA CYS A 163 16.62 -23.58 -24.45
C CYS A 163 16.32 -24.63 -23.38
N SER A 164 17.36 -25.34 -22.91
CA SER A 164 17.25 -26.30 -21.80
C SER A 164 16.76 -25.67 -20.50
N LEU A 165 16.95 -24.35 -20.33
CA LEU A 165 16.36 -23.60 -19.22
C LEU A 165 14.82 -23.60 -19.24
N SER A 166 14.16 -23.75 -20.39
CA SER A 166 12.69 -23.72 -20.44
C SER A 166 12.03 -24.97 -19.84
N THR A 167 12.77 -26.09 -19.83
CA THR A 167 12.31 -27.36 -19.26
C THR A 167 12.89 -27.65 -17.88
N SER A 168 13.82 -26.81 -17.40
CA SER A 168 14.44 -26.93 -16.09
C SER A 168 14.07 -25.74 -15.17
N ARG A 169 14.27 -25.91 -13.87
CA ARG A 169 14.05 -24.83 -12.89
C ARG A 169 15.28 -23.94 -12.79
N PHE A 170 15.07 -22.63 -12.59
CA PHE A 170 16.16 -21.71 -12.27
C PHE A 170 16.88 -22.14 -10.98
N GLN A 171 18.21 -22.14 -11.01
CA GLN A 171 19.02 -22.42 -9.83
C GLN A 171 19.08 -21.18 -8.94
N GLY A 172 18.66 -21.29 -7.68
CA GLY A 172 18.47 -20.14 -6.78
C GLY A 172 19.76 -19.42 -6.39
N ASP A 173 20.83 -20.17 -6.14
CA ASP A 173 22.18 -19.66 -5.85
C ASP A 173 22.75 -18.86 -7.03
N ARG A 174 22.45 -19.30 -8.26
CA ARG A 174 22.85 -18.62 -9.48
C ARG A 174 21.98 -17.41 -9.76
N LEU A 175 20.67 -17.54 -9.61
CA LEU A 175 19.70 -16.43 -9.75
C LEU A 175 20.04 -15.28 -8.78
N GLN A 176 20.51 -15.60 -7.58
CA GLN A 176 20.97 -14.61 -6.61
C GLN A 176 22.07 -13.68 -7.13
N LYS A 177 23.01 -14.21 -7.93
CA LYS A 177 24.06 -13.38 -8.52
C LYS A 177 23.50 -12.36 -9.51
N TYR A 178 22.43 -12.71 -10.21
CA TYR A 178 21.79 -11.82 -11.17
C TYR A 178 21.04 -10.69 -10.48
N TYR A 179 20.13 -10.96 -9.54
CA TYR A 179 19.34 -9.87 -8.93
C TYR A 179 20.17 -8.95 -8.02
N ARG A 180 21.30 -9.44 -7.46
CA ARG A 180 22.25 -8.59 -6.73
C ARG A 180 23.04 -7.63 -7.62
N ASN A 181 23.10 -7.90 -8.92
CA ASN A 181 23.84 -7.10 -9.91
C ASN A 181 22.91 -6.36 -10.89
N VAL A 182 21.69 -6.03 -10.46
CA VAL A 182 20.78 -5.18 -11.23
C VAL A 182 20.83 -3.76 -10.69
N SER A 183 21.10 -2.81 -11.56
CA SER A 183 20.81 -1.40 -11.31
C SER A 183 19.54 -0.99 -12.03
N LEU A 184 18.67 -0.25 -11.33
CA LEU A 184 17.55 0.43 -11.95
C LEU A 184 18.00 1.83 -12.33
N SER A 185 18.26 2.04 -13.61
CA SER A 185 18.50 3.37 -14.16
C SER A 185 17.20 4.19 -14.16
N GLY A 186 17.10 5.11 -13.19
CA GLY A 186 16.38 6.39 -13.22
C GLY A 186 14.91 6.43 -13.62
N ARG A 187 14.03 6.54 -12.62
CA ARG A 187 12.97 7.55 -12.53
C ARG A 187 12.76 7.84 -11.04
N HIS A 188 13.61 8.70 -10.48
CA HIS A 188 13.41 9.28 -9.14
C HIS A 188 12.54 10.52 -9.27
#